data_AF-A0ABD6C4E0-F1
#
_entry.id   AF-A0ABD6C4E0-F1
#
_cell.length_a   1.000
_cell.length_b   1.000
_cell.length_c   1.000
_cell.angle_alpha   90.00
_cell.angle_beta   90.00
_cell.angle_gamma   90.00
#
_symmetry.space_group_name_H-M   'P 1'
#
loop_
_entity.id
_entity.type
_entity.pdbx_description
1 polymer ?
#
loop_
_entity_poly.entity_id
_entity_poly.type
_entity_poly.pdbx_seq_one_letter_code
_entity_poly.pdbx_strand_id
1 'polypeptide(L)'
;MSRDDRAERSDEPGDSDVDADGDTGTGVDGGSYPIEGPALVTSAALASVPASRLPELLGRVQADLGPRIDAYRRRYERIAADPDREAFLVEPDHWETVAARLNLTARERDAVVRAHEAAVVRVGTSSAKSEEFETALEIRSGVVIGTDKADQRADE
;
A
#
# COMPACT_ATOMS: atom_id res chain seq x y z
N MET A 1 63.78 16.15 41.87
CA MET A 1 63.72 16.48 40.43
C MET A 1 62.26 16.49 40.04
N SER A 2 61.75 17.68 39.70
CA SER A 2 60.39 17.93 39.20
C SER A 2 60.07 17.11 37.96
N ARG A 3 58.81 16.69 37.83
CA ARG A 3 58.04 16.79 36.58
C ARG A 3 56.60 17.14 36.90
N ASP A 4 56.19 18.27 36.34
CA ASP A 4 54.83 18.70 36.01
C ASP A 4 53.97 17.61 35.36
N ASP A 5 52.66 17.68 35.62
CA ASP A 5 51.50 17.78 34.67
C ASP A 5 50.25 17.27 35.42
N ARG A 6 49.38 18.13 35.96
CA ARG A 6 48.31 18.93 35.32
C ARG A 6 47.15 18.08 34.77
N ALA A 7 45.95 18.51 35.19
CA ALA A 7 44.56 18.14 34.87
C ALA A 7 44.32 17.42 33.51
N GLU A 8 43.29 16.57 33.34
CA GLU A 8 41.87 16.93 33.14
C GLU A 8 40.99 15.67 33.30
N ARG A 9 39.93 15.70 34.12
CA ARG A 9 38.51 15.70 33.70
C ARG A 9 38.20 14.96 32.39
N SER A 10 37.42 13.87 32.46
CA SER A 10 35.98 13.88 32.12
C SER A 10 35.38 12.48 32.16
N ASP A 11 34.25 12.36 32.86
CA ASP A 11 33.20 11.37 32.67
C ASP A 11 32.77 11.33 31.20
N GLU A 12 32.69 10.14 30.59
CA GLU A 12 31.81 9.86 29.45
C GLU A 12 31.61 8.33 29.32
N PRO A 13 30.37 7.86 29.47
CA PRO A 13 29.81 7.01 28.43
C PRO A 13 28.57 7.71 27.86
N GLY A 14 28.75 8.35 26.70
CA GLY A 14 27.64 8.72 25.83
C GLY A 14 27.15 7.47 25.10
N ASP A 15 26.16 6.80 25.67
CA ASP A 15 25.32 5.86 24.95
C ASP A 15 24.44 6.73 24.02
N SER A 16 24.83 6.80 22.75
CA SER A 16 24.10 7.57 21.75
C SER A 16 22.70 6.99 21.61
N ASP A 17 21.73 7.81 21.99
CA ASP A 17 20.31 7.63 21.75
C ASP A 17 20.07 7.12 20.32
N VAL A 18 19.56 5.90 20.24
CA VAL A 18 18.89 5.38 19.06
C VAL A 18 17.59 6.16 18.89
N ASP A 19 17.64 7.26 18.14
CA ASP A 19 16.47 7.90 17.57
C ASP A 19 15.89 6.99 16.48
N ALA A 20 15.16 5.97 16.95
CA ALA A 20 14.28 5.17 16.14
C ALA A 20 12.85 5.69 16.29
N ASP A 21 12.31 6.07 15.14
CA ASP A 21 10.88 6.09 14.81
C ASP A 21 10.07 7.33 15.22
N GLY A 22 9.43 7.92 14.21
CA GLY A 22 8.55 9.06 14.39
C GLY A 22 8.22 9.87 13.13
N ASP A 23 8.48 9.40 11.91
CA ASP A 23 7.82 9.97 10.72
C ASP A 23 6.40 9.38 10.61
N THR A 24 5.54 9.74 11.57
CA THR A 24 4.10 9.69 11.38
C THR A 24 3.69 10.82 10.45
N GLY A 25 3.90 10.60 9.16
CA GLY A 25 3.28 11.38 8.08
C GLY A 25 1.77 11.30 8.19
N THR A 26 1.20 12.21 8.98
CA THR A 26 -0.24 12.32 9.23
C THR A 26 -0.88 13.08 8.08
N GLY A 27 -1.78 12.39 7.37
CA GLY A 27 -2.99 12.96 6.77
C GLY A 27 -2.81 13.89 5.58
N VAL A 28 -2.77 13.33 4.38
CA VAL A 28 -3.35 14.00 3.21
C VAL A 28 -4.69 13.35 2.93
N ASP A 29 -5.73 14.01 3.44
CA ASP A 29 -7.13 13.70 3.23
C ASP A 29 -7.44 13.79 1.72
N GLY A 30 -7.71 12.64 1.13
CA GLY A 30 -7.86 12.48 -0.32
C GLY A 30 -8.52 11.16 -0.71
N GLY A 31 -9.62 10.81 -0.02
CA GLY A 31 -10.54 9.76 -0.45
C GLY A 31 -10.03 8.31 -0.32
N SER A 32 -10.23 7.73 0.87
CA SER A 32 -10.40 6.29 1.16
C SER A 32 -9.79 5.30 0.15
N TYR A 33 -8.46 5.25 0.04
CA TYR A 33 -7.78 4.14 -0.63
C TYR A 33 -6.53 3.73 0.17
N PRO A 34 -6.36 2.44 0.51
CA PRO A 34 -5.25 1.96 1.33
C PRO A 34 -3.94 1.79 0.55
N ILE A 35 -3.69 2.64 -0.45
CA ILE A 35 -2.43 2.70 -1.19
C ILE A 35 -1.85 4.08 -0.95
N GLU A 36 -0.76 4.16 -0.20
CA GLU A 36 -0.17 5.45 0.21
C GLU A 36 1.01 5.89 -0.66
N GLY A 37 1.11 7.21 -0.83
CA GLY A 37 2.30 8.00 -1.16
C GLY A 37 3.24 7.46 -2.25
N PRO A 38 4.39 6.85 -1.91
CA PRO A 38 5.41 6.47 -2.89
C PRO A 38 4.93 5.45 -3.95
N ALA A 39 4.02 4.55 -3.56
CA ALA A 39 3.43 3.57 -4.48
C ALA A 39 2.50 4.24 -5.49
N LEU A 40 1.74 5.26 -5.06
CA LEU A 40 0.89 6.05 -5.95
C LEU A 40 1.71 6.85 -6.96
N VAL A 41 2.78 7.51 -6.52
CA VAL A 41 3.63 8.34 -7.40
C VAL A 41 4.34 7.50 -8.45
N THR A 42 4.92 6.36 -8.05
CA THR A 42 5.61 5.44 -8.96
C THR A 42 4.64 4.85 -9.99
N SER A 43 3.46 4.39 -9.58
CA SER A 43 2.47 3.83 -10.51
C SER A 43 1.87 4.88 -11.44
N ALA A 44 1.58 6.10 -10.96
CA ALA A 44 1.12 7.21 -11.79
C ALA A 44 2.16 7.61 -12.85
N ALA A 45 3.43 7.73 -12.44
CA ALA A 45 4.53 8.07 -13.34
C ALA A 45 4.77 6.99 -14.40
N LEU A 46 4.80 5.71 -14.01
CA LEU A 46 4.99 4.59 -14.93
C LEU A 46 3.84 4.46 -15.94
N ALA A 47 2.61 4.79 -15.54
CA ALA A 47 1.45 4.77 -16.42
C ALA A 47 1.24 6.08 -17.21
N SER A 48 2.09 7.10 -17.01
CA SER A 48 1.90 8.45 -17.57
C SER A 48 0.52 9.05 -17.27
N VAL A 49 0.00 8.80 -16.07
CA VAL A 49 -1.25 9.40 -15.56
C VAL A 49 -0.89 10.52 -14.58
N PRO A 50 -1.58 11.67 -14.60
CA PRO A 50 -1.36 12.72 -13.61
C PRO A 50 -1.52 12.16 -12.20
N ALA A 51 -0.59 12.48 -11.29
CA ALA A 51 -0.61 11.99 -9.91
C ALA A 51 -1.91 12.33 -9.16
N SER A 52 -2.59 13.42 -9.54
CA SER A 52 -3.90 13.82 -9.00
C SER A 52 -5.07 12.96 -9.48
N ARG A 53 -4.94 12.27 -10.61
CA ARG A 53 -6.03 11.49 -11.24
C ARG A 53 -6.07 10.04 -10.76
N LEU A 54 -4.95 9.50 -10.29
CA LEU A 54 -4.88 8.13 -9.80
C LEU A 54 -5.74 7.91 -8.54
N PRO A 55 -5.73 8.79 -7.51
CA PRO A 55 -6.62 8.64 -6.34
C PRO A 55 -8.11 8.61 -6.72
N GLU A 56 -8.56 9.45 -7.66
CA GLU A 56 -9.96 9.45 -8.12
C GLU A 56 -10.35 8.13 -8.81
N LEU A 57 -9.44 7.59 -9.64
CA LEU A 57 -9.65 6.30 -10.31
C LEU A 57 -9.70 5.16 -9.32
N LEU A 58 -8.79 5.16 -8.35
CA LEU A 58 -8.78 4.18 -7.28
C LEU A 58 -10.07 4.27 -6.46
N GLY A 59 -10.51 5.45 -6.02
CA GLY A 59 -11.79 5.62 -5.32
C GLY A 59 -12.99 5.05 -6.09
N ARG A 60 -13.04 5.24 -7.41
CA ARG A 60 -14.07 4.62 -8.28
C ARG A 60 -13.99 3.10 -8.31
N VAL A 61 -12.78 2.55 -8.36
CA VAL A 61 -12.54 1.10 -8.31
C VAL A 61 -12.94 0.55 -6.95
N GLN A 62 -12.60 1.21 -5.83
CA GLN A 62 -13.05 0.80 -4.50
C GLN A 62 -14.58 0.78 -4.41
N ALA A 63 -15.26 1.81 -4.92
CA ALA A 63 -16.72 1.86 -4.92
C ALA A 63 -17.37 0.71 -5.72
N ASP A 64 -16.70 0.22 -6.76
CA ASP A 64 -17.14 -0.95 -7.53
C ASP A 64 -16.79 -2.26 -6.79
N LEU A 65 -15.59 -2.40 -6.26
CA LEU A 65 -15.10 -3.67 -5.73
C LEU A 65 -15.52 -3.92 -4.28
N GLY A 66 -15.64 -2.89 -3.45
CA GLY A 66 -16.01 -2.95 -2.04
C GLY A 66 -17.29 -3.76 -1.79
N PRO A 67 -18.43 -3.44 -2.43
CA PRO A 67 -19.66 -4.21 -2.30
C PRO A 67 -19.56 -5.67 -2.77
N ARG A 68 -18.51 -6.02 -3.52
CA ARG A 68 -18.28 -7.34 -4.10
C ARG A 68 -17.26 -8.16 -3.31
N ILE A 69 -16.72 -7.64 -2.22
CA ILE A 69 -15.63 -8.30 -1.47
C ILE A 69 -15.96 -9.73 -1.05
N ASP A 70 -17.21 -10.01 -0.65
CA ASP A 70 -17.64 -11.36 -0.28
C ASP A 70 -17.65 -12.33 -1.47
N ALA A 71 -17.86 -11.83 -2.69
CA ALA A 71 -17.72 -12.63 -3.89
C ALA A 71 -16.24 -12.93 -4.17
N TYR A 72 -15.34 -11.98 -3.92
CA TYR A 72 -13.90 -12.19 -4.06
C TYR A 72 -13.37 -13.22 -3.06
N ARG A 73 -13.78 -13.14 -1.79
CA ARG A 73 -13.43 -14.11 -0.74
C ARG A 73 -13.80 -15.55 -1.11
N ARG A 74 -14.85 -15.76 -1.91
CA ARG A 74 -15.31 -17.10 -2.33
C ARG A 74 -14.67 -17.57 -3.63
N ARG A 75 -14.36 -16.64 -4.54
CA ARG A 75 -13.93 -16.94 -5.90
C ARG A 75 -12.41 -16.95 -6.07
N TYR A 76 -11.72 -16.12 -5.29
CA TYR A 76 -10.31 -15.83 -5.49
C TYR A 76 -9.48 -16.23 -4.29
N GLU A 77 -8.21 -16.51 -4.58
CA GLU A 77 -7.22 -16.77 -3.54
C GLU A 77 -6.93 -15.45 -2.80
N ARG A 78 -7.27 -15.42 -1.52
CA ARG A 78 -6.94 -14.31 -0.63
C ARG A 78 -5.55 -14.50 -0.06
N ILE A 79 -4.65 -13.58 -0.38
CA ILE A 79 -3.24 -13.64 0.00
C ILE A 79 -2.92 -12.81 1.24
N ALA A 80 -3.75 -11.81 1.57
CA ALA A 80 -3.65 -11.07 2.82
C ALA A 80 -5.03 -10.59 3.30
N ALA A 81 -5.18 -10.54 4.62
CA ALA A 81 -6.37 -10.03 5.27
C ALA A 81 -5.98 -9.16 6.46
N ASP A 82 -5.93 -7.86 6.22
CA ASP A 82 -5.70 -6.84 7.23
C ASP A 82 -7.05 -6.29 7.72
N PRO A 83 -7.09 -5.59 8.87
CA PRO A 83 -8.34 -5.00 9.39
C PRO A 83 -9.04 -4.04 8.43
N ASP A 84 -8.25 -3.31 7.62
CA ASP A 84 -8.72 -2.22 6.77
C ASP A 84 -8.73 -2.58 5.28
N ARG A 85 -8.18 -3.75 4.91
CA ARG A 85 -8.07 -4.19 3.50
C ARG A 85 -7.86 -5.70 3.36
N GLU A 86 -8.29 -6.24 2.24
CA GLU A 86 -7.96 -7.60 1.81
C GLU A 86 -7.30 -7.58 0.44
N ALA A 87 -6.31 -8.46 0.24
CA ALA A 87 -5.60 -8.63 -1.02
C ALA A 87 -5.90 -10.00 -1.63
N PHE A 88 -6.14 -10.02 -2.94
CA PHE A 88 -6.54 -11.19 -3.71
C PHE A 88 -5.69 -11.33 -4.97
N LEU A 89 -5.49 -12.57 -5.40
CA LEU A 89 -4.94 -12.88 -6.73
C LEU A 89 -6.07 -13.24 -7.68
N VAL A 90 -6.12 -12.55 -8.81
CA VAL A 90 -7.13 -12.72 -9.87
C VAL A 90 -6.47 -13.07 -11.20
N GLU A 91 -7.28 -13.55 -12.16
CA GLU A 91 -6.82 -13.72 -13.53
C GLU A 91 -6.51 -12.36 -14.19
N PRO A 92 -5.52 -12.23 -15.08
CA PRO A 92 -5.19 -10.96 -15.73
C PRO A 92 -6.38 -10.29 -16.45
N ASP A 93 -7.25 -11.11 -17.05
CA ASP A 93 -8.44 -10.66 -17.80
C ASP A 93 -9.50 -10.00 -16.90
N HIS A 94 -9.40 -10.20 -15.58
CA HIS A 94 -10.30 -9.61 -14.60
C HIS A 94 -10.42 -8.09 -14.76
N TRP A 95 -9.29 -7.41 -14.97
CA TRP A 95 -9.22 -5.96 -15.11
C TRP A 95 -9.90 -5.44 -16.37
N GLU A 96 -10.07 -6.26 -17.40
CA GLU A 96 -10.83 -5.89 -18.59
C GLU A 96 -12.31 -5.73 -18.24
N THR A 97 -12.83 -6.64 -17.41
CA THR A 97 -14.21 -6.58 -16.94
C THR A 97 -14.43 -5.35 -16.04
N VAL A 98 -13.50 -5.07 -15.13
CA VAL A 98 -13.56 -3.88 -14.26
C VAL A 98 -13.49 -2.59 -15.10
N ALA A 99 -12.53 -2.51 -16.03
CA ALA A 99 -12.37 -1.37 -16.91
C ALA A 99 -13.62 -1.10 -17.76
N ALA A 100 -14.24 -2.16 -18.30
CA ALA A 100 -15.48 -2.04 -19.06
C ALA A 100 -16.64 -1.48 -18.21
N ARG A 101 -16.81 -1.95 -16.96
CA ARG A 101 -17.85 -1.43 -16.05
C ARG A 101 -17.65 0.04 -15.71
N LEU A 102 -16.39 0.44 -15.49
CA LEU A 102 -16.02 1.78 -15.05
C LEU A 102 -15.70 2.74 -16.20
N ASN A 103 -15.79 2.28 -17.45
CA ASN A 103 -15.41 3.00 -18.65
C ASN A 103 -13.97 3.56 -18.58
N LEU A 104 -13.04 2.75 -18.04
CA LEU A 104 -11.63 3.12 -17.96
C LEU A 104 -10.96 3.00 -19.33
N THR A 105 -10.14 3.97 -19.67
CA THR A 105 -9.23 3.84 -20.80
C THR A 105 -8.14 2.81 -20.53
N ALA A 106 -7.47 2.32 -21.57
CA ALA A 106 -6.36 1.37 -21.42
C ALA A 106 -5.25 1.89 -20.49
N ARG A 107 -4.94 3.18 -20.53
CA ARG A 107 -3.94 3.82 -19.65
C ARG A 107 -4.42 3.92 -18.20
N GLU A 108 -5.68 4.26 -17.98
CA GLU A 108 -6.25 4.32 -16.62
C GLU A 108 -6.33 2.92 -16.01
N ARG A 109 -6.73 1.92 -16.79
CA ARG A 109 -6.68 0.51 -16.38
C ARG A 109 -5.26 0.12 -15.97
N ASP A 110 -4.26 0.36 -16.82
CA ASP A 110 -2.86 0.03 -16.56
C ASP A 110 -2.33 0.73 -15.29
N ALA A 111 -2.70 1.99 -15.05
CA ALA A 111 -2.36 2.70 -13.82
C ALA A 111 -2.99 2.08 -12.57
N VAL A 112 -4.27 1.70 -12.65
CA VAL A 112 -5.00 1.04 -11.55
C VAL A 112 -4.40 -0.34 -11.24
N VAL A 113 -4.13 -1.14 -12.28
CA VAL A 113 -3.50 -2.46 -12.16
C VAL A 113 -2.17 -2.33 -11.42
N ARG A 114 -1.26 -1.47 -11.90
CA ARG A 114 0.04 -1.27 -11.25
C ARG A 114 -0.08 -0.77 -9.81
N ALA A 115 -1.05 0.09 -9.52
CA ALA A 115 -1.28 0.54 -8.15
C ALA A 115 -1.67 -0.65 -7.24
N HIS A 116 -2.57 -1.52 -7.67
CA HIS A 116 -2.99 -2.68 -6.88
C HIS A 116 -1.87 -3.70 -6.71
N GLU A 117 -1.11 -3.97 -7.77
CA GLU A 117 0.03 -4.88 -7.71
C GLU A 117 1.13 -4.35 -6.78
N ALA A 118 1.46 -3.06 -6.85
CA ALA A 118 2.38 -2.43 -5.91
C ALA A 118 1.89 -2.52 -4.46
N ALA A 119 0.57 -2.38 -4.24
CA ALA A 119 -0.03 -2.54 -2.92
C ALA A 119 0.07 -3.98 -2.41
N VAL A 120 -0.14 -4.97 -3.27
CA VAL A 120 0.05 -6.39 -2.95
C VAL A 120 1.49 -6.68 -2.53
N VAL A 121 2.48 -6.18 -3.29
CA VAL A 121 3.90 -6.35 -2.95
C VAL A 121 4.21 -5.74 -1.58
N ARG A 122 3.71 -4.53 -1.30
CA ARG A 122 3.88 -3.87 0.01
C ARG A 122 3.32 -4.70 1.15
N VAL A 123 2.13 -5.27 1.00
CA VAL A 123 1.52 -6.16 1.99
C VAL A 123 2.34 -7.46 2.17
N GLY A 124 2.89 -7.98 1.07
CA GLY A 124 3.83 -9.10 1.09
C GLY A 124 5.10 -8.81 1.89
N THR A 125 5.68 -7.63 1.75
CA THR A 125 6.83 -7.19 2.55
C THR A 125 6.52 -7.22 4.04
N SER A 126 5.37 -6.67 4.47
CA SER A 126 4.95 -6.70 5.88
C SER A 126 4.72 -8.12 6.41
N SER A 127 4.43 -9.09 5.54
CA SER A 127 4.20 -10.50 5.90
C SER A 127 5.40 -11.41 5.64
N ALA A 128 6.57 -10.86 5.26
CA ALA A 128 7.76 -11.60 4.81
C ALA A 128 7.50 -12.59 3.64
N LYS A 129 6.53 -12.29 2.77
CA LYS A 129 6.13 -13.07 1.58
C LYS A 129 6.30 -12.30 0.26
N SER A 130 7.14 -11.26 0.24
CA SER A 130 7.29 -10.38 -0.92
C SER A 130 7.74 -11.12 -2.19
N GLU A 131 8.75 -12.00 -2.11
CA GLU A 131 9.24 -12.76 -3.27
C GLU A 131 8.19 -13.71 -3.86
N GLU A 132 7.37 -14.34 -3.01
CA GLU A 132 6.29 -15.23 -3.44
C GLU A 132 5.22 -14.44 -4.20
N PHE A 133 4.88 -13.24 -3.71
CA PHE A 133 3.87 -12.40 -4.34
C PHE A 133 4.37 -11.81 -5.66
N GLU A 134 5.62 -11.34 -5.73
CA GLU A 134 6.23 -10.89 -6.99
C GLU A 134 6.21 -12.00 -8.05
N THR A 135 6.58 -13.23 -7.68
CA THR A 135 6.51 -14.39 -8.57
C THR A 135 5.06 -14.67 -9.02
N ALA A 136 4.09 -14.62 -8.09
CA ALA A 136 2.70 -14.86 -8.42
C ALA A 136 2.14 -13.82 -9.40
N LEU A 137 2.58 -12.56 -9.29
CA LEU A 137 2.18 -11.45 -10.16
C LEU A 137 2.74 -11.54 -11.58
N GLU A 138 3.70 -12.43 -11.85
CA GLU A 138 4.17 -12.67 -13.23
C GLU A 138 3.09 -13.33 -14.12
N ILE A 139 2.13 -14.02 -13.50
CA ILE A 139 1.09 -14.79 -14.21
C ILE A 139 -0.34 -14.42 -13.80
N ARG A 140 -0.48 -13.63 -12.73
CA ARG A 140 -1.76 -13.19 -12.16
C ARG A 140 -1.70 -11.69 -11.88
N SER A 141 -2.85 -11.10 -11.59
CA SER A 141 -2.88 -9.72 -11.15
C SER A 141 -3.35 -9.62 -9.70
N GLY A 142 -2.86 -8.60 -9.00
CA GLY A 142 -3.20 -8.30 -7.62
C GLY A 142 -4.40 -7.37 -7.54
N VAL A 143 -5.34 -7.67 -6.64
CA VAL A 143 -6.45 -6.78 -6.30
C VAL A 143 -6.47 -6.54 -4.80
N VAL A 144 -6.40 -5.28 -4.38
CA VAL A 144 -6.61 -4.84 -2.99
C VAL A 144 -7.97 -4.17 -2.89
N ILE A 145 -8.79 -4.61 -1.95
CA ILE A 145 -10.11 -4.06 -1.64
C ILE A 145 -10.13 -3.60 -0.19
N GLY A 146 -10.47 -2.35 0.07
CA GLY A 146 -10.68 -1.86 1.43
C GLY A 146 -11.85 -2.57 2.12
N THR A 147 -11.68 -2.95 3.37
CA THR A 147 -12.74 -3.49 4.23
C THR A 147 -13.15 -2.40 5.21
N ASP A 148 -14.36 -1.86 5.07
CA ASP A 148 -14.91 -0.94 6.06
C ASP A 148 -15.18 -1.72 7.38
N LYS A 149 -14.14 -1.86 8.20
CA LYS A 149 -14.27 -2.03 9.66
C LYS A 149 -14.05 -0.71 10.40
N ALA A 150 -14.07 0.43 9.69
CA ALA A 150 -14.07 1.75 10.29
C ALA A 150 -15.49 2.31 10.52
N ASP A 151 -16.52 1.75 9.90
CA ASP A 151 -17.91 2.27 9.96
C ASP A 151 -18.80 1.52 10.99
N GLN A 152 -18.20 0.96 12.05
CA GLN A 152 -18.91 0.24 13.13
C GLN A 152 -18.43 0.57 14.55
N ARG A 153 -17.71 1.69 14.74
CA ARG A 153 -17.44 2.28 16.06
C ARG A 153 -17.87 3.75 16.14
N ALA A 154 -19.07 4.05 15.66
CA ALA A 154 -19.73 5.34 15.92
C ALA A 154 -21.00 5.20 16.80
N ASP A 155 -21.36 3.99 17.20
CA ASP A 155 -22.45 3.71 18.13
C ASP A 155 -21.96 2.75 19.23
N GLU A 156 -21.20 3.26 20.20
CA GLU A 156 -21.23 2.76 21.59
C GLU A 156 -20.99 3.91 22.57
#